data_AF-A0A1A8RRB3-F1
#
_entry.id   AF-A0A1A8RRB3-F1
#
_cell.length_a   1.000
_cell.length_b   1.000
_cell.length_c   1.000
_cell.angle_alpha   90.00
_cell.angle_beta   90.00
_cell.angle_gamma   90.00
#
_symmetry.space_group_name_H-M   'P 1'
#
loop_
_entity.id
_entity.type
_entity.pdbx_description
1 polymer ?
#
loop_
_entity_poly.entity_id
_entity_poly.type
_entity_poly.pdbx_seq_one_letter_code
_entity_poly.pdbx_strand_id
1 'polypeptide(L)'
;MLVGYSSSSEDDGEAGSKAEATKTRRRSSQKSVNNEDESNADFPTKKKAKLKDLALKTRLPVPGCLLDMFPDEDAPQTEDSSLHGGRIRSFKHERGNWATYVYFPYHPEEEFESLMEELLLLSQTRGLVLTLQEEFHLSLSQTVVLRHHWIQPFAQSLRRSLSHCKRFLCSAERLKVYCNAEKTRTFLGMEVSPGHAQLLDIIQAVDKTMTEFQLETFYKDPSFHVSLAWCVGDQTEKMKQILQELQSLVDNREDGASSLILDCAEARCRTGNKTFRFPLEA
;
A
#
# COMPACT_ATOMS: atom_id res chain seq x y z
N MET A 1 25.74 1.22 -6.65
CA MET A 1 25.86 2.65 -6.31
C MET A 1 24.63 3.36 -6.84
N LEU A 2 23.75 3.85 -5.96
CA LEU A 2 22.73 4.81 -6.35
C LEU A 2 22.55 5.82 -5.21
N VAL A 3 22.55 7.08 -5.63
CA VAL A 3 22.73 8.32 -4.89
C VAL A 3 21.63 8.55 -3.85
N GLY A 4 22.04 8.66 -2.58
CA GLY A 4 21.19 9.13 -1.50
C GLY A 4 21.06 10.64 -1.53
N TYR A 5 19.83 11.15 -1.63
CA TYR A 5 19.55 12.55 -1.41
C TYR A 5 19.39 12.80 0.09
N SER A 6 20.47 13.28 0.72
CA SER A 6 20.40 14.01 1.98
C SER A 6 19.80 15.39 1.69
N SER A 7 18.65 15.69 2.29
CA SER A 7 18.21 17.07 2.44
C SER A 7 18.16 17.39 3.92
N SER A 8 19.13 18.21 4.29
CA SER A 8 19.34 18.83 5.59
C SER A 8 18.22 19.84 5.86
N SER A 9 17.61 19.79 7.04
CA SER A 9 16.99 20.96 7.64
C SER A 9 17.21 20.89 9.16
N GLU A 10 18.13 21.74 9.60
CA GLU A 10 18.29 22.18 10.98
C GLU A 10 17.07 23.05 11.34
N ASP A 11 16.47 22.84 12.52
CA ASP A 11 16.00 23.96 13.35
C ASP A 11 15.93 23.53 14.82
N ASP A 12 16.37 24.47 15.65
CA ASP A 12 16.54 24.42 17.10
C ASP A 12 15.21 24.51 17.87
N GLY A 13 15.24 24.23 19.18
CA GLY A 13 14.32 24.91 20.13
C GLY A 13 13.71 24.06 21.25
N GLU A 14 14.24 24.26 22.45
CA GLU A 14 13.92 23.64 23.73
C GLU A 14 12.55 23.96 24.39
N ALA A 15 12.23 23.06 25.32
CA ALA A 15 11.64 23.27 26.66
C ALA A 15 10.14 23.57 26.83
N GLY A 16 9.54 22.80 27.74
CA GLY A 16 8.13 22.82 28.09
C GLY A 16 7.75 23.73 29.26
N SER A 17 6.46 23.71 29.62
CA SER A 17 5.96 23.65 31.01
C SER A 17 4.43 23.78 31.10
N LYS A 18 3.91 23.24 32.21
CA LYS A 18 2.51 23.02 32.60
C LYS A 18 1.75 24.31 32.95
N ALA A 19 0.41 24.28 32.88
CA ALA A 19 -0.47 24.91 33.89
C ALA A 19 -1.94 24.44 33.82
N GLU A 20 -2.55 24.32 35.00
CA GLU A 20 -3.92 23.88 35.31
C GLU A 20 -5.00 24.99 35.23
N ALA A 21 -6.25 24.53 35.00
CA ALA A 21 -7.56 24.93 35.53
C ALA A 21 -7.87 26.37 35.99
N THR A 22 -9.02 26.92 35.52
CA THR A 22 -10.10 27.39 36.43
C THR A 22 -11.47 27.56 35.73
N LYS A 23 -12.53 27.27 36.50
CA LYS A 23 -13.96 27.45 36.21
C LYS A 23 -14.42 28.91 36.35
N THR A 24 -15.41 29.32 35.54
CA THR A 24 -16.45 30.26 36.02
C THR A 24 -17.78 30.09 35.27
N ARG A 25 -18.88 30.00 36.05
CA ARG A 25 -20.30 29.96 35.65
C ARG A 25 -20.87 31.38 35.52
N ARG A 26 -21.89 31.58 34.67
CA ARG A 26 -23.19 32.25 34.92
C ARG A 26 -24.02 32.27 33.61
N ARG A 27 -25.18 31.59 33.54
CA ARG A 27 -26.59 32.10 33.68
C ARG A 27 -26.88 33.28 32.73
N SER A 28 -27.98 33.39 31.97
CA SER A 28 -29.29 32.70 31.84
C SER A 28 -30.09 33.47 30.77
N SER A 29 -31.04 32.83 30.07
CA SER A 29 -32.47 33.26 29.96
C SER A 29 -33.15 32.81 28.65
N GLN A 30 -34.31 32.19 28.85
CA GLN A 30 -35.30 31.74 27.88
C GLN A 30 -36.12 32.91 27.28
N LYS A 31 -36.64 32.77 26.06
CA LYS A 31 -38.08 32.99 25.77
C LYS A 31 -38.48 32.45 24.40
N SER A 32 -39.78 32.24 24.28
CA SER A 32 -40.51 31.29 23.46
C SER A 32 -41.50 31.98 22.49
N VAL A 33 -42.13 31.15 21.66
CA VAL A 33 -43.49 31.22 21.06
C VAL A 33 -43.60 31.57 19.56
N ASN A 34 -44.33 30.65 18.90
CA ASN A 34 -44.84 30.58 17.52
C ASN A 34 -45.72 31.78 17.09
N ASN A 35 -45.93 31.90 15.78
CA ASN A 35 -47.27 31.99 15.18
C ASN A 35 -47.22 31.65 13.68
N GLU A 36 -48.15 30.79 13.25
CA GLU A 36 -48.55 30.53 11.86
C GLU A 36 -49.64 31.54 11.46
N ASP A 37 -49.72 31.93 10.18
CA ASP A 37 -50.99 32.04 9.45
C ASP A 37 -50.79 32.32 7.95
N GLU A 38 -51.55 31.58 7.13
CA GLU A 38 -51.63 31.66 5.68
C GLU A 38 -52.49 32.85 5.19
N SER A 39 -52.18 33.41 4.01
CA SER A 39 -53.24 33.88 3.10
C SER A 39 -52.76 33.87 1.64
N ASN A 40 -53.63 33.32 0.80
CA ASN A 40 -53.47 33.03 -0.61
C ASN A 40 -54.12 34.14 -1.45
N ALA A 41 -53.44 34.68 -2.47
CA ALA A 41 -54.09 35.47 -3.52
C ALA A 41 -53.31 35.34 -4.85
N ASP A 42 -54.06 34.99 -5.88
CA ASP A 42 -53.66 34.54 -7.22
C ASP A 42 -53.26 35.68 -8.18
N PHE A 43 -52.54 35.31 -9.25
CA PHE A 43 -51.68 36.09 -10.18
C PHE A 43 -52.33 37.21 -11.03
N PRO A 44 -51.52 38.06 -11.72
CA PRO A 44 -51.33 37.76 -13.14
C PRO A 44 -49.89 37.85 -13.66
N THR A 45 -49.68 37.04 -14.70
CA THR A 45 -48.44 36.70 -15.41
C THR A 45 -47.89 37.75 -16.39
N LYS A 46 -46.58 37.61 -16.68
CA LYS A 46 -45.79 38.02 -17.87
C LYS A 46 -45.10 39.40 -17.85
N LYS A 47 -43.77 39.42 -17.68
CA LYS A 47 -42.78 39.53 -18.80
C LYS A 47 -41.34 39.75 -18.29
N LYS A 48 -40.47 38.83 -18.74
CA LYS A 48 -39.15 39.06 -19.36
C LYS A 48 -37.98 39.55 -18.47
N ALA A 49 -37.13 38.58 -18.14
CA ALA A 49 -35.73 38.55 -18.55
C ALA A 49 -34.95 39.88 -18.44
N LYS A 50 -34.30 40.09 -17.28
CA LYS A 50 -33.05 40.88 -17.12
C LYS A 50 -32.57 40.81 -15.66
N LEU A 51 -32.19 39.62 -15.20
CA LEU A 51 -31.51 39.47 -13.90
C LEU A 51 -30.54 38.27 -13.91
N LYS A 52 -29.73 38.15 -14.96
CA LYS A 52 -28.64 37.15 -15.02
C LYS A 52 -27.29 37.74 -15.45
N ASP A 53 -27.19 39.06 -15.64
CA ASP A 53 -25.99 39.69 -16.21
C ASP A 53 -25.24 40.65 -15.25
N LEU A 54 -25.55 40.60 -13.95
CA LEU A 54 -24.93 41.48 -12.94
C LEU A 54 -24.35 40.73 -11.73
N ALA A 55 -24.05 39.43 -11.88
CA ALA A 55 -23.47 38.60 -10.81
C ALA A 55 -22.23 37.80 -11.22
N LEU A 56 -21.64 38.11 -12.39
CA LEU A 56 -20.40 37.48 -12.88
C LEU A 56 -19.20 38.45 -12.96
N LYS A 57 -19.33 39.68 -12.44
CA LYS A 57 -18.30 40.73 -12.58
C LYS A 57 -17.73 41.26 -11.26
N THR A 58 -17.58 40.40 -10.26
CA THR A 58 -16.89 40.76 -8.99
C THR A 58 -15.90 39.71 -8.54
N ARG A 59 -15.26 39.00 -9.47
CA ARG A 59 -14.01 38.30 -9.16
C ARG A 59 -12.85 39.17 -9.62
N LEU A 60 -12.05 39.61 -8.64
CA LEU A 60 -10.77 40.23 -8.93
C LEU A 60 -9.91 39.25 -9.74
N PRO A 61 -9.19 39.70 -10.77
CA PRO A 61 -8.30 38.83 -11.53
C PRO A 61 -7.23 38.29 -10.58
N VAL A 62 -6.94 36.99 -10.68
CA VAL A 62 -5.86 36.36 -9.93
C VAL A 62 -4.55 37.08 -10.31
N PRO A 63 -3.79 37.62 -9.33
CA PRO A 63 -2.49 38.23 -9.59
C PRO A 63 -1.61 37.31 -10.43
N GLY A 64 -0.94 37.86 -11.47
CA GLY A 64 -0.11 37.07 -12.38
C GLY A 64 0.95 36.21 -11.68
N CYS A 65 1.49 36.70 -10.56
CA CYS A 65 2.44 35.93 -9.74
C CYS A 65 1.83 34.64 -9.15
N LEU A 66 0.52 34.59 -8.88
CA LEU A 66 -0.13 33.37 -8.39
C LEU A 66 -0.38 32.35 -9.51
N LEU A 67 -0.51 32.79 -10.76
CA LEU A 67 -0.62 31.89 -11.92
C LEU A 67 0.69 31.13 -12.15
N ASP A 68 1.84 31.79 -11.96
CA ASP A 68 3.16 31.16 -12.09
C ASP A 68 3.55 30.30 -10.87
N MET A 69 2.90 30.50 -9.72
CA MET A 69 3.11 29.71 -8.50
C MET A 69 2.34 28.39 -8.47
N PHE A 70 1.28 28.26 -9.27
CA PHE A 70 0.47 27.05 -9.43
C PHE A 70 0.37 26.70 -10.91
N PRO A 71 1.46 26.27 -11.57
CA PRO A 71 1.35 25.69 -12.90
C PRO A 71 0.32 24.55 -12.84
N ASP A 72 -0.53 24.43 -13.86
CA ASP A 72 -1.51 23.34 -13.96
C ASP A 72 -0.76 22.00 -13.85
N GLU A 73 -0.74 21.40 -12.65
CA GLU A 73 -0.10 20.10 -12.36
C GLU A 73 -0.90 18.92 -12.96
N ASP A 74 -1.85 19.21 -13.86
CA ASP A 74 -2.57 18.26 -14.69
C ASP A 74 -1.81 17.92 -15.98
N ALA A 75 -0.57 18.39 -16.15
CA ALA A 75 0.31 17.83 -17.16
C ALA A 75 0.45 16.32 -16.88
N PRO A 76 0.11 15.42 -17.82
CA PRO A 76 0.31 14.00 -17.63
C PRO A 76 1.82 13.76 -17.48
N GLN A 77 2.27 13.61 -16.23
CA GLN A 77 3.53 12.94 -15.95
C GLN A 77 3.37 11.53 -16.49
N THR A 78 3.79 11.31 -17.74
CA THR A 78 3.96 9.98 -18.30
C THR A 78 5.01 9.28 -17.45
N GLU A 79 4.56 8.40 -16.56
CA GLU A 79 5.45 7.52 -15.79
C GLU A 79 6.23 6.66 -16.79
N ASP A 80 7.53 6.95 -16.96
CA ASP A 80 8.40 6.17 -17.83
C ASP A 80 8.64 4.80 -17.20
N SER A 81 7.96 3.79 -17.73
CA SER A 81 8.03 2.41 -17.22
C SER A 81 9.45 1.84 -17.30
N SER A 82 10.34 2.40 -18.13
CA SER A 82 11.74 1.96 -18.24
C SER A 82 12.53 2.21 -16.95
N LEU A 83 12.23 3.28 -16.21
CA LEU A 83 12.85 3.62 -14.92
C LEU A 83 12.55 2.60 -13.81
N HIS A 84 11.58 1.73 -14.05
CA HIS A 84 11.18 0.70 -13.12
C HIS A 84 11.41 -0.70 -13.67
N GLY A 85 12.11 -0.87 -14.81
CA GLY A 85 12.32 -2.19 -15.42
C GLY A 85 11.09 -2.72 -16.18
N GLY A 86 10.31 -1.84 -16.82
CA GLY A 86 9.07 -2.20 -17.53
C GLY A 86 7.85 -2.33 -16.60
N ARG A 87 7.99 -1.91 -15.35
CA ARG A 87 7.01 -2.03 -14.29
C ARG A 87 5.92 -0.97 -14.43
N ILE A 88 4.69 -1.40 -14.70
CA ILE A 88 3.50 -0.52 -14.66
C ILE A 88 2.95 -0.48 -13.23
N ARG A 89 2.59 0.72 -12.77
CA ARG A 89 1.95 0.95 -11.47
C ARG A 89 0.43 0.83 -11.59
N SER A 90 -0.21 0.22 -10.60
CA SER A 90 -1.68 0.04 -10.60
C SER A 90 -2.47 1.34 -10.42
N PHE A 91 -1.86 2.41 -9.91
CA PHE A 91 -2.51 3.72 -9.70
C PHE A 91 -1.53 4.87 -9.92
N LYS A 92 -2.00 6.01 -10.42
CA LYS A 92 -1.17 7.20 -10.68
C LYS A 92 -0.63 7.79 -9.36
N HIS A 93 0.58 8.35 -9.35
CA HIS A 93 1.02 9.17 -8.21
C HIS A 93 0.14 10.42 -8.09
N GLU A 94 -0.41 10.64 -6.91
CA GLU A 94 -1.02 11.91 -6.53
C GLU A 94 -0.34 12.40 -5.26
N ARG A 95 -0.05 13.70 -5.18
CA ARG A 95 0.63 14.28 -4.03
C ARG A 95 -0.18 14.02 -2.76
N GLY A 96 0.44 13.31 -1.81
CA GLY A 96 -0.21 12.94 -0.55
C GLY A 96 -0.80 11.53 -0.51
N ASN A 97 -0.81 10.80 -1.63
CA ASN A 97 -1.22 9.39 -1.71
C ASN A 97 0.00 8.46 -1.74
N TRP A 98 0.08 7.55 -0.77
CA TRP A 98 1.24 6.69 -0.54
C TRP A 98 0.86 5.22 -0.69
N ALA A 99 1.59 4.51 -1.57
CA ALA A 99 1.46 3.06 -1.71
C ALA A 99 1.86 2.38 -0.40
N THR A 100 0.93 1.67 0.23
CA THR A 100 1.10 1.09 1.55
C THR A 100 0.80 -0.40 1.51
N TYR A 101 1.68 -1.23 2.07
CA TYR A 101 1.46 -2.67 2.22
C TYR A 101 2.19 -3.23 3.44
N VAL A 102 1.66 -4.33 3.99
CA VAL A 102 2.19 -5.04 5.17
C VAL A 102 2.72 -6.40 4.75
N TYR A 103 3.85 -6.83 5.32
CA TYR A 103 4.53 -8.07 4.94
C TYR A 103 5.47 -8.60 6.04
N PHE A 104 5.82 -9.89 5.97
CA PHE A 104 7.00 -10.43 6.63
C PHE A 104 8.21 -10.39 5.70
N PRO A 105 9.36 -9.82 6.11
CA PRO A 105 10.58 -9.85 5.30
C PRO A 105 11.18 -11.27 5.31
N TYR A 106 11.75 -11.68 4.17
CA TYR A 106 12.57 -12.88 4.08
C TYR A 106 13.97 -12.50 3.58
N HIS A 107 15.00 -13.06 4.21
CA HIS A 107 16.38 -12.87 3.78
C HIS A 107 16.92 -14.25 3.41
N PRO A 108 17.22 -14.50 2.12
CA PRO A 108 17.72 -15.79 1.69
C PRO A 108 19.14 -16.03 2.21
N GLU A 109 19.48 -17.31 2.35
CA GLU A 109 20.85 -17.78 2.61
C GLU A 109 21.68 -17.79 1.30
N GLU A 110 23.00 -17.90 1.38
CA GLU A 110 23.87 -17.84 0.19
C GLU A 110 23.58 -19.00 -0.78
N GLU A 111 23.25 -20.19 -0.26
CA GLU A 111 22.90 -21.37 -1.04
C GLU A 111 21.63 -21.14 -1.90
N PHE A 112 20.73 -20.28 -1.43
CA PHE A 112 19.51 -19.93 -2.15
C PHE A 112 19.81 -19.08 -3.40
N GLU A 113 20.86 -18.23 -3.36
CA GLU A 113 21.26 -17.44 -4.54
C GLU A 113 21.65 -18.34 -5.71
N SER A 114 22.41 -19.42 -5.44
CA SER A 114 22.79 -20.41 -6.46
C SER A 114 21.56 -21.11 -7.06
N LEU A 115 20.57 -21.47 -6.23
CA LEU A 115 19.31 -22.03 -6.72
C LEU A 115 18.57 -21.02 -7.62
N MET A 116 18.54 -19.74 -7.25
CA MET A 116 17.90 -18.70 -8.06
C MET A 116 18.58 -18.54 -9.43
N GLU A 117 19.91 -18.52 -9.47
CA GLU A 117 20.66 -18.43 -10.74
C GLU A 117 20.31 -19.59 -11.69
N GLU A 118 20.23 -20.81 -11.18
CA GLU A 118 19.87 -21.98 -11.98
C GLU A 118 18.42 -21.95 -12.44
N LEU A 119 17.47 -21.52 -11.59
CA LEU A 119 16.06 -21.34 -11.99
C LEU A 119 15.93 -20.31 -13.13
N LEU A 120 16.65 -19.18 -13.02
CA LEU A 120 16.65 -18.12 -14.04
C LEU A 120 17.30 -18.59 -15.35
N LEU A 121 18.39 -19.34 -15.27
CA LEU A 121 19.05 -19.91 -16.45
C LEU A 121 18.12 -20.91 -17.14
N LEU A 122 17.49 -21.82 -16.38
CA LEU A 122 16.55 -22.79 -16.94
C LEU A 122 15.35 -22.08 -17.59
N SER A 123 14.76 -21.08 -16.93
CA SER A 123 13.65 -20.32 -17.53
C SER A 123 14.07 -19.63 -18.83
N GLN A 124 15.28 -19.06 -18.87
CA GLN A 124 15.81 -18.38 -20.06
C GLN A 124 16.03 -19.35 -21.23
N THR A 125 16.57 -20.55 -20.98
CA THR A 125 16.74 -21.57 -22.03
C THR A 125 15.40 -22.03 -22.64
N ARG A 126 14.31 -21.93 -21.87
CA ARG A 126 12.94 -22.21 -22.33
C ARG A 126 12.24 -21.00 -22.94
N GLY A 127 12.94 -19.87 -23.13
CA GLY A 127 12.41 -18.65 -23.75
C GLY A 127 11.62 -17.74 -22.79
N LEU A 128 11.77 -17.92 -21.48
CA LEU A 128 11.18 -17.05 -20.46
C LEU A 128 12.28 -16.28 -19.72
N VAL A 129 12.37 -14.98 -20.03
CA VAL A 129 13.28 -14.06 -19.33
C VAL A 129 12.59 -13.60 -18.05
N LEU A 130 13.09 -14.09 -16.93
CA LEU A 130 12.65 -13.68 -15.60
C LEU A 130 13.66 -12.69 -15.00
N THR A 131 13.15 -11.77 -14.19
CA THR A 131 13.93 -10.84 -13.38
C THR A 131 13.85 -11.29 -11.93
N LEU A 132 15.01 -11.44 -11.29
CA LEU A 132 15.09 -11.78 -9.87
C LEU A 132 14.39 -10.73 -9.02
N GLN A 133 13.73 -11.16 -7.93
CA GLN A 133 13.19 -10.25 -6.94
C GLN A 133 14.33 -9.64 -6.10
N GLU A 134 14.29 -8.32 -5.90
CA GLU A 134 15.30 -7.62 -5.08
C GLU A 134 15.04 -7.74 -3.58
N GLU A 135 13.76 -7.73 -3.17
CA GLU A 135 13.34 -7.84 -1.77
C GLU A 135 12.32 -8.99 -1.63
N PHE A 136 12.74 -10.08 -0.98
CA PHE A 136 11.86 -11.21 -0.70
C PHE A 136 10.97 -10.94 0.50
N HIS A 137 9.69 -11.27 0.36
CA HIS A 137 8.71 -11.06 1.41
C HIS A 137 7.48 -11.94 1.23
N LEU A 138 6.77 -12.15 2.32
CA LEU A 138 5.44 -12.75 2.38
C LEU A 138 4.42 -11.65 2.67
N SER A 139 3.53 -11.37 1.71
CA SER A 139 2.52 -10.30 1.83
C SER A 139 1.42 -10.65 2.84
N LEU A 140 1.11 -9.69 3.72
CA LEU A 140 0.02 -9.76 4.71
C LEU A 140 -1.14 -8.82 4.39
N SER A 141 -0.96 -7.96 3.39
CA SER A 141 -2.00 -7.09 2.87
C SER A 141 -1.89 -6.93 1.35
N GLN A 142 -2.95 -6.45 0.73
CA GLN A 142 -2.86 -5.87 -0.60
C GLN A 142 -2.08 -4.54 -0.56
N THR A 143 -1.65 -4.05 -1.72
CA THR A 143 -1.11 -2.69 -1.82
C THR A 143 -2.26 -1.70 -1.90
N VAL A 144 -2.41 -0.87 -0.87
CA VAL A 144 -3.49 0.12 -0.74
C VAL A 144 -2.94 1.53 -0.80
N VAL A 145 -3.81 2.50 -1.09
CA VAL A 145 -3.45 3.92 -1.10
C VAL A 145 -3.77 4.53 0.25
N LEU A 146 -2.74 5.01 0.95
CA LEU A 146 -2.89 5.68 2.24
C LEU A 146 -2.53 7.16 2.13
N ARG A 147 -3.37 8.04 2.67
CA ARG A 147 -3.06 9.48 2.70
C ARG A 147 -1.99 9.78 3.73
N HIS A 148 -1.11 10.74 3.44
CA HIS A 148 0.03 11.10 4.29
C HIS A 148 -0.34 11.30 5.77
N HIS A 149 -1.44 12.03 6.03
CA HIS A 149 -1.90 12.32 7.40
C HIS A 149 -2.37 11.08 8.17
N TRP A 150 -2.75 10.00 7.48
CA TRP A 150 -3.17 8.74 8.10
C TRP A 150 -2.01 7.77 8.39
N ILE A 151 -0.81 8.02 7.85
CA ILE A 151 0.34 7.10 8.00
C ILE A 151 0.66 6.81 9.48
N GLN A 152 0.78 7.85 10.30
CA GLN A 152 1.14 7.67 11.72
C GLN A 152 0.00 7.00 12.53
N PRO A 153 -1.27 7.45 12.43
CA PRO A 153 -2.39 6.73 13.05
C PRO A 153 -2.50 5.27 12.61
N PHE A 154 -2.30 4.99 11.31
CA PHE A 154 -2.34 3.64 10.77
C PHE A 154 -1.26 2.74 11.38
N ALA A 155 -0.01 3.21 11.39
CA ALA A 155 1.09 2.48 12.01
C ALA A 155 0.86 2.22 13.50
N GLN A 156 0.29 3.19 14.23
CA GLN A 156 -0.06 3.00 15.65
C GLN A 156 -1.18 1.98 15.84
N SER A 157 -2.20 1.97 14.97
CA SER A 157 -3.26 0.96 15.05
C SER A 157 -2.72 -0.43 14.73
N LEU A 158 -1.90 -0.56 13.69
CA LEU A 158 -1.25 -1.80 13.32
C LEU A 158 -0.37 -2.35 14.46
N ARG A 159 0.37 -1.48 15.14
CA ARG A 159 1.18 -1.85 16.32
C ARG A 159 0.33 -2.44 17.44
N ARG A 160 -0.84 -1.85 17.73
CA ARG A 160 -1.76 -2.36 18.77
C ARG A 160 -2.41 -3.68 18.35
N SER A 161 -2.73 -3.84 17.06
CA SER A 161 -3.32 -5.08 16.55
C SER A 161 -2.31 -6.23 16.58
N LEU A 162 -1.05 -5.98 16.23
CA LEU A 162 0.00 -7.00 16.17
C LEU A 162 0.68 -7.27 17.52
N SER A 163 0.50 -6.44 18.55
CA SER A 163 1.20 -6.60 19.83
C SER A 163 0.86 -7.89 20.59
N HIS A 164 -0.28 -8.52 20.29
CA HIS A 164 -0.69 -9.77 20.91
C HIS A 164 -0.39 -11.01 20.05
N CYS A 165 0.20 -10.80 18.88
CA CYS A 165 0.54 -11.87 17.97
C CYS A 165 1.90 -12.43 18.33
N LYS A 166 1.99 -13.76 18.37
CA LYS A 166 3.24 -14.46 18.65
C LYS A 166 4.02 -14.71 17.37
N ARG A 167 5.34 -14.70 17.50
CA ARG A 167 6.29 -15.17 16.51
C ARG A 167 6.05 -16.66 16.22
N PHE A 168 6.23 -17.04 14.98
CA PHE A 168 6.15 -18.43 14.54
C PHE A 168 7.09 -18.66 13.34
N LEU A 169 7.28 -19.92 12.97
CA LEU A 169 7.99 -20.30 11.75
C LEU A 169 6.98 -20.77 10.71
N CYS A 170 7.22 -20.41 9.45
CA CYS A 170 6.56 -21.04 8.31
C CYS A 170 7.58 -21.50 7.28
N SER A 171 7.23 -22.52 6.50
CA SER A 171 8.08 -23.02 5.41
C SER A 171 7.41 -22.89 4.04
N ALA A 172 8.22 -22.65 3.01
CA ALA A 172 7.77 -22.59 1.63
C ALA A 172 8.64 -23.50 0.75
N GLU A 173 8.00 -24.46 0.07
CA GLU A 173 8.68 -25.59 -0.59
C GLU A 173 8.26 -25.78 -2.04
N ARG A 174 7.04 -25.35 -2.40
CA ARG A 174 6.45 -25.61 -3.71
C ARG A 174 6.46 -24.36 -4.57
N LEU A 175 7.02 -24.46 -5.76
CA LEU A 175 6.90 -23.43 -6.77
C LEU A 175 5.46 -23.34 -7.28
N LYS A 176 4.98 -22.12 -7.42
CA LYS A 176 3.67 -21.80 -7.98
C LYS A 176 3.76 -20.51 -8.78
N VAL A 177 2.93 -20.46 -9.82
CA VAL A 177 2.84 -19.30 -10.71
C VAL A 177 1.73 -18.39 -10.23
N TYR A 178 2.05 -17.12 -10.06
CA TYR A 178 1.12 -16.07 -9.67
C TYR A 178 1.03 -15.02 -10.77
N CYS A 179 -0.13 -14.43 -10.96
CA CYS A 179 -0.32 -13.30 -11.86
C CYS A 179 -1.06 -12.20 -11.08
N ASN A 180 -0.64 -10.95 -11.25
CA ASN A 180 -1.35 -9.85 -10.60
C ASN A 180 -2.73 -9.66 -11.22
N ALA A 181 -3.62 -8.98 -10.48
CA ALA A 181 -5.01 -8.78 -10.89
C ALA A 181 -5.13 -8.08 -12.26
N GLU A 182 -4.22 -7.16 -12.58
CA GLU A 182 -4.20 -6.41 -13.84
C GLU A 182 -3.54 -7.17 -14.99
N LYS A 183 -3.01 -8.38 -14.75
CA LYS A 183 -2.33 -9.21 -15.76
C LYS A 183 -1.14 -8.53 -16.44
N THR A 184 -0.53 -7.57 -15.75
CA THR A 184 0.64 -6.85 -16.23
C THR A 184 1.95 -7.51 -15.79
N ARG A 185 1.88 -8.53 -14.94
CA ARG A 185 3.03 -9.26 -14.39
C ARG A 185 2.69 -10.70 -14.07
N THR A 186 3.68 -11.55 -14.26
CA THR A 186 3.67 -12.93 -13.79
C THR A 186 4.84 -13.13 -12.84
N PHE A 187 4.62 -13.86 -11.75
CA PHE A 187 5.59 -14.14 -10.72
C PHE A 187 5.77 -15.64 -10.58
N LEU A 188 7.01 -16.07 -10.41
CA LEU A 188 7.37 -17.36 -9.85
C LEU A 188 7.53 -17.16 -8.35
N GLY A 189 6.75 -17.88 -7.53
CA GLY A 189 6.84 -17.80 -6.08
C GLY A 189 6.91 -19.18 -5.43
N MET A 190 7.42 -19.23 -4.20
CA MET A 190 7.32 -20.40 -3.34
C MET A 190 6.11 -20.28 -2.43
N GLU A 191 5.19 -21.23 -2.56
CA GLU A 191 3.97 -21.35 -1.77
C GLU A 191 4.30 -21.85 -0.36
N VAL A 192 3.73 -21.17 0.62
CA VAL A 192 3.87 -21.50 2.04
C VAL A 192 2.92 -22.65 2.38
N SER A 193 3.46 -23.75 2.93
CA SER A 193 2.68 -24.96 3.22
C SER A 193 2.28 -25.05 4.72
N PRO A 194 3.20 -25.00 5.71
CA PRO A 194 2.87 -25.01 7.13
C PRO A 194 2.76 -23.58 7.71
N GLY A 195 1.96 -23.42 8.77
CA GLY A 195 1.77 -22.12 9.44
C GLY A 195 0.57 -21.30 8.94
N HIS A 196 -0.30 -21.90 8.12
CA HIS A 196 -1.46 -21.21 7.54
C HIS A 196 -2.40 -20.64 8.61
N ALA A 197 -2.62 -21.34 9.73
CA ALA A 197 -3.47 -20.86 10.81
C ALA A 197 -2.91 -19.60 11.48
N GLN A 198 -1.62 -19.61 11.85
CA GLN A 198 -0.95 -18.45 12.44
C GLN A 198 -0.92 -17.26 11.45
N LEU A 199 -0.67 -17.52 10.17
CA LEU A 199 -0.74 -16.49 9.13
C LEU A 199 -2.15 -15.89 9.02
N LEU A 200 -3.20 -16.71 9.08
CA LEU A 200 -4.58 -16.23 9.09
C LEU A 200 -4.86 -15.36 10.33
N ASP A 201 -4.34 -15.70 11.50
CA ASP A 201 -4.49 -14.88 12.71
C ASP A 201 -3.82 -13.51 12.54
N ILE A 202 -2.61 -13.48 11.96
CA ILE A 202 -1.92 -12.22 11.61
C ILE A 202 -2.77 -11.42 10.61
N ILE A 203 -3.26 -12.06 9.56
CA ILE A 203 -4.10 -11.41 8.54
C ILE A 203 -5.35 -10.82 9.16
N GLN A 204 -6.03 -11.53 10.07
CA GLN A 204 -7.19 -10.99 10.76
C GLN A 204 -6.84 -9.73 11.57
N ALA A 205 -5.69 -9.70 12.24
CA ALA A 205 -5.21 -8.52 12.95
C ALA A 205 -4.88 -7.34 12.00
N VAL A 206 -4.27 -7.63 10.85
CA VAL A 206 -3.98 -6.64 9.80
C VAL A 206 -5.29 -6.12 9.18
N ASP A 207 -6.21 -7.00 8.81
CA ASP A 207 -7.49 -6.68 8.16
C ASP A 207 -8.42 -5.87 9.05
N LYS A 208 -8.38 -6.10 10.37
CA LYS A 208 -9.05 -5.23 11.33
C LYS A 208 -8.55 -3.78 11.18
N THR A 209 -7.24 -3.61 11.08
CA THR A 209 -6.61 -2.30 10.88
C THR A 209 -6.95 -1.73 9.49
N MET A 210 -6.96 -2.55 8.44
CA MET A 210 -7.37 -2.10 7.10
C MET A 210 -8.81 -1.58 7.10
N THR A 211 -9.71 -2.31 7.75
CA THR A 211 -11.13 -1.95 7.87
C THR A 211 -11.34 -0.65 8.64
N GLU A 212 -10.61 -0.44 9.74
CA GLU A 212 -10.65 0.81 10.53
C GLU A 212 -10.34 2.06 9.67
N PHE A 213 -9.49 1.90 8.66
CA PHE A 213 -9.08 2.97 7.75
C PHE A 213 -9.81 2.95 6.40
N GLN A 214 -10.85 2.12 6.25
CA GLN A 214 -11.64 1.96 5.02
C GLN A 214 -10.78 1.54 3.81
N LEU A 215 -9.79 0.69 4.06
CA LEU A 215 -8.89 0.11 3.05
C LEU A 215 -9.34 -1.31 2.71
N GLU A 216 -8.91 -1.79 1.55
CA GLU A 216 -9.17 -3.17 1.15
C GLU A 216 -8.46 -4.17 2.07
N THR A 217 -9.20 -5.18 2.51
CA THR A 217 -8.68 -6.31 3.27
C THR A 217 -7.94 -7.28 2.36
N PHE A 218 -7.34 -8.32 2.94
CA PHE A 218 -6.64 -9.35 2.18
C PHE A 218 -7.58 -10.17 1.27
N TYR A 219 -6.97 -10.97 0.39
CA TYR A 219 -7.69 -11.82 -0.55
C TYR A 219 -8.58 -12.83 0.17
N LYS A 220 -9.79 -13.06 -0.36
CA LYS A 220 -10.78 -13.99 0.22
C LYS A 220 -10.28 -15.44 0.28
N ASP A 221 -9.52 -15.84 -0.73
CA ASP A 221 -8.86 -17.14 -0.82
C ASP A 221 -7.33 -16.91 -0.81
N PRO A 222 -6.71 -16.86 0.38
CA PRO A 222 -5.32 -16.44 0.52
C PRO A 222 -4.36 -17.55 0.07
N SER A 223 -3.54 -17.24 -0.94
CA SER A 223 -2.39 -18.06 -1.33
C SER A 223 -1.10 -17.38 -0.85
N PHE A 224 -0.62 -17.78 0.32
CA PHE A 224 0.61 -17.25 0.91
C PHE A 224 1.84 -17.72 0.14
N HIS A 225 2.71 -16.79 -0.22
CA HIS A 225 3.91 -17.10 -0.98
C HIS A 225 5.00 -16.06 -0.80
N VAL A 226 6.22 -16.46 -1.10
CA VAL A 226 7.36 -15.56 -1.31
C VAL A 226 7.60 -15.48 -2.81
N SER A 227 7.50 -14.27 -3.39
CA SER A 227 7.81 -14.06 -4.81
C SER A 227 9.33 -14.12 -5.02
N LEU A 228 9.77 -15.00 -5.92
CA LEU A 228 11.18 -15.24 -6.21
C LEU A 228 11.68 -14.44 -7.41
N ALA A 229 10.92 -14.48 -8.49
CA ALA A 229 11.25 -13.83 -9.75
C ALA A 229 9.97 -13.43 -10.49
N TRP A 230 10.08 -12.53 -11.45
CA TRP A 230 8.92 -11.99 -12.16
C TRP A 230 9.23 -11.63 -13.62
N CYS A 231 8.19 -11.48 -14.44
CA CYS A 231 8.29 -10.95 -15.79
C CYS A 231 7.06 -10.08 -16.13
N VAL A 232 7.20 -9.28 -17.19
CA VAL A 232 6.14 -8.39 -17.67
C VAL A 232 5.09 -9.16 -18.48
N GLY A 233 3.83 -8.80 -18.27
CA GLY A 233 2.66 -9.38 -18.91
C GLY A 233 2.20 -10.70 -18.29
N ASP A 234 1.12 -11.23 -18.86
CA ASP A 234 0.58 -12.55 -18.52
C ASP A 234 1.33 -13.64 -19.30
N GLN A 235 2.31 -14.27 -18.65
CA GLN A 235 3.05 -15.43 -19.14
C GLN A 235 2.67 -16.70 -18.35
N THR A 236 1.51 -16.69 -17.68
CA THR A 236 1.08 -17.75 -16.76
C THR A 236 1.15 -19.13 -17.41
N GLU A 237 0.63 -19.27 -18.62
CA GLU A 237 0.58 -20.56 -19.31
C GLU A 237 1.96 -21.07 -19.72
N LYS A 238 2.84 -20.19 -20.21
CA LYS A 238 4.23 -20.57 -20.54
C LYS A 238 5.01 -20.96 -19.29
N MET A 239 4.83 -20.22 -18.19
CA MET A 239 5.52 -20.50 -16.94
C MET A 239 5.04 -21.82 -16.33
N LYS A 240 3.73 -22.12 -16.41
CA LYS A 240 3.17 -23.42 -16.00
C LYS A 240 3.74 -24.59 -16.80
N GLN A 241 4.01 -24.41 -18.10
CA GLN A 241 4.61 -25.47 -18.94
C GLN A 241 6.01 -25.88 -18.44
N ILE A 242 6.79 -24.93 -17.93
CA ILE A 242 8.14 -25.21 -17.42
C ILE A 242 8.19 -25.44 -15.90
N LEU A 243 7.08 -25.25 -15.20
CA LEU A 243 7.01 -25.30 -13.73
C LEU A 243 7.46 -26.64 -13.17
N GLN A 244 7.14 -27.76 -13.83
CA GLN A 244 7.56 -29.09 -13.40
C GLN A 244 9.08 -29.28 -13.47
N GLU A 245 9.73 -28.72 -14.50
CA GLU A 245 11.19 -28.77 -14.63
C GLU A 245 11.86 -27.89 -13.56
N LEU A 246 11.30 -26.70 -13.32
CA LEU A 246 11.76 -25.80 -12.25
C LEU A 246 11.59 -26.46 -10.87
N GLN A 247 10.46 -27.11 -10.62
CA GLN A 247 10.22 -27.83 -9.35
C GLN A 247 11.21 -28.99 -9.20
N SER A 248 11.50 -29.72 -10.27
CA SER A 248 12.49 -30.82 -10.22
C SER A 248 13.88 -30.31 -9.81
N LEU A 249 14.26 -29.09 -10.21
CA LEU A 249 15.53 -28.49 -9.78
C LEU A 249 15.54 -28.22 -8.27
N VAL A 250 14.42 -27.74 -7.72
CA VAL A 250 14.24 -27.52 -6.28
C VAL A 250 14.28 -28.85 -5.53
N ASP A 251 13.55 -29.86 -6.00
CA ASP A 251 13.44 -31.17 -5.35
C ASP A 251 14.75 -31.98 -5.38
N ASN A 252 15.62 -31.74 -6.36
CA ASN A 252 16.90 -32.45 -6.51
C ASN A 252 18.02 -31.93 -5.60
N ARG A 253 17.81 -30.82 -4.88
CA ARG A 253 18.80 -30.34 -3.92
C ARG A 253 18.68 -31.10 -2.60
N GLU A 254 19.81 -31.27 -1.92
CA GLU A 254 19.90 -32.05 -0.68
C GLU A 254 18.93 -31.52 0.40
N ASP A 255 18.36 -32.44 1.18
CA ASP A 255 17.32 -32.22 2.19
C ASP A 255 17.63 -31.00 3.09
N GLY A 256 17.01 -29.87 2.78
CA GLY A 256 17.08 -28.62 3.56
C GLY A 256 17.34 -27.36 2.73
N ALA A 257 18.15 -27.44 1.65
CA ALA A 257 18.53 -26.28 0.84
C ALA A 257 17.40 -25.77 -0.08
N SER A 258 16.32 -26.55 -0.20
CA SER A 258 15.20 -26.30 -1.11
C SER A 258 13.99 -25.65 -0.45
N SER A 259 13.97 -25.56 0.88
CA SER A 259 12.82 -25.03 1.63
C SER A 259 13.18 -23.68 2.23
N LEU A 260 12.32 -22.68 2.04
CA LEU A 260 12.47 -21.40 2.71
C LEU A 260 11.91 -21.50 4.10
N ILE A 261 12.74 -21.36 5.12
CA ILE A 261 12.28 -21.24 6.51
C ILE A 261 12.17 -19.74 6.82
N LEU A 262 10.93 -19.26 6.99
CA LEU A 262 10.66 -17.89 7.35
C LEU A 262 10.48 -17.77 8.86
N ASP A 263 11.34 -16.98 9.47
CA ASP A 263 11.18 -16.56 10.85
C ASP A 263 10.25 -15.33 10.94
N CYS A 264 8.96 -15.57 11.19
CA CYS A 264 7.95 -14.52 11.31
C CYS A 264 8.04 -13.82 12.68
N ALA A 265 9.16 -13.13 12.92
CA ALA A 265 9.44 -12.41 14.17
C ALA A 265 9.06 -10.93 14.12
N GLU A 266 9.05 -10.32 12.93
CA GLU A 266 8.77 -8.89 12.73
C GLU A 266 7.97 -8.67 11.45
N ALA A 267 6.75 -8.16 11.59
CA ALA A 267 6.00 -7.64 10.44
C ALA A 267 6.50 -6.23 10.10
N ARG A 268 6.48 -5.89 8.81
CA ARG A 268 6.84 -4.56 8.30
C ARG A 268 5.68 -3.94 7.53
N CYS A 269 5.54 -2.63 7.63
CA CYS A 269 4.64 -1.85 6.78
C CYS A 269 5.48 -0.85 5.99
N ARG A 270 5.46 -0.96 4.65
CA ARG A 270 6.11 0.02 3.76
C ARG A 270 5.05 0.97 3.23
N THR A 271 5.28 2.26 3.37
CA THR A 271 4.44 3.35 2.84
C THR A 271 5.32 4.31 2.03
N GLY A 272 5.29 4.16 0.71
CA GLY A 272 6.27 4.77 -0.21
C GLY A 272 7.71 4.45 0.20
N ASN A 273 8.46 5.47 0.64
CA ASN A 273 9.86 5.33 1.03
C ASN A 273 10.08 5.10 2.54
N LYS A 274 9.01 5.04 3.35
CA LYS A 274 9.09 4.81 4.79
C LYS A 274 8.76 3.35 5.11
N THR A 275 9.49 2.77 6.06
CA THR A 275 9.25 1.41 6.56
C THR A 275 9.06 1.45 8.07
N PHE A 276 7.95 0.90 8.55
CA PHE A 276 7.63 0.73 9.96
C PHE A 276 7.78 -0.74 10.35
N ARG A 277 8.28 -0.99 11.57
CA ARG A 277 8.57 -2.32 12.09
C ARG A 277 7.68 -2.65 13.29
N PHE A 278 7.18 -3.88 13.32
CA PHE A 278 6.29 -4.41 14.35
C PHE A 278 6.79 -5.78 14.80
N PRO A 279 7.63 -5.85 15.85
CA PRO A 279 8.08 -7.11 16.41
C PRO A 279 6.88 -7.87 17.03
N LEU A 280 6.84 -9.18 16.82
CA LEU A 280 5.86 -10.07 17.43
C LEU A 280 6.36 -10.59 18.79
N GLU A 281 5.45 -11.04 19.64
CA GLU A 281 5.82 -11.63 20.95
C GLU A 281 6.60 -12.94 20.78
N ALA A 282 7.61 -13.15 21.61
CA ALA A 282 8.43 -14.36 21.58
C ALA A 282 7.67 -15.62 22.06
#